data_AF-A0A1M2VQN1-F1
#
_entry.id   AF-A0A1M2VQN1-F1
#
_cell.length_a   1.000
_cell.length_b   1.000
_cell.length_c   1.000
_cell.angle_alpha   90.00
_cell.angle_beta   90.00
_cell.angle_gamma   90.00
#
_symmetry.space_group_name_H-M   'P 1'
#
loop_
_entity.id
_entity.type
_entity.pdbx_description
1 polymer ?
#
loop_
_entity_poly.entity_id
_entity_poly.type
_entity_poly.pdbx_seq_one_letter_code
_entity_poly.pdbx_strand_id
1 'polypeptide(L)'
;MHAALAQTAAHSAFQPDLFDLTNAPPPPDTLTYKSTDPTHRQPSKGHSLLSIFRQAYDSDIMAPVMPYDPDALLSARFHAACTDGRPAEIRRLSALWQVDTARGQAELDDKAEELLWTTTLLLVGSGRRGRAPRLDFFLMHMLNASLFAPSLFKAIPTMESKATLLRALVPVLLIYLTVRGRPRIDAELVISYTDTPRAPNEKLLQPDTSAIGSPQESADFNPWPAMVASVVYAPDAHTLKAVRTLYYAAQRYGRRPPGTAIGAFDTEGRETHTGMAKVDGSIFVRAAGVVMDTLGWVTHGQKEGSWDRSGLGWDDAWKNED
;
A
#
# COMPACT_ATOMS: atom_id res chain seq x y z
N MET A 1 14.98 12.93 -27.13
CA MET A 1 13.61 12.38 -27.27
C MET A 1 13.69 10.87 -27.55
N HIS A 2 14.11 10.06 -26.56
CA HIS A 2 14.42 8.62 -26.79
C HIS A 2 13.91 7.64 -25.71
N ALA A 3 13.29 8.10 -24.63
CA ALA A 3 12.94 7.23 -23.48
C ALA A 3 11.69 6.35 -23.68
N ALA A 4 10.85 6.61 -24.69
CA ALA A 4 9.57 5.92 -24.86
C ALA A 4 9.69 4.53 -25.52
N LEU A 5 10.73 4.27 -26.32
CA LEU A 5 10.89 3.03 -27.11
C LEU A 5 11.21 1.79 -26.26
N ALA A 6 11.58 1.96 -24.98
CA ALA A 6 11.88 0.83 -24.10
C ALA A 6 10.64 0.01 -23.69
N GLN A 7 9.43 0.57 -23.76
CA GLN A 7 8.21 -0.08 -23.27
C GLN A 7 7.70 -1.23 -24.18
N THR A 8 8.26 -1.38 -25.38
CA THR A 8 7.96 -2.50 -26.31
C THR A 8 9.18 -3.38 -26.58
N ALA A 9 10.30 -3.18 -25.85
CA ALA A 9 11.48 -4.01 -26.00
C ALA A 9 11.24 -5.37 -25.30
N ALA A 10 11.28 -6.46 -26.05
CA ALA A 10 11.21 -7.81 -25.51
C ALA A 10 12.51 -8.16 -24.76
N HIS A 11 12.60 -7.75 -23.49
CA HIS A 11 13.66 -8.12 -22.59
C HIS A 11 13.39 -9.49 -21.96
N SER A 12 14.44 -10.19 -21.52
CA SER A 12 14.29 -11.35 -20.63
C SER A 12 13.47 -10.95 -19.40
N ALA A 13 12.53 -11.78 -18.98
CA ALA A 13 11.76 -11.53 -17.75
C ALA A 13 12.71 -11.38 -16.56
N PHE A 14 12.48 -10.36 -15.72
CA PHE A 14 13.26 -10.16 -14.51
C PHE A 14 12.69 -11.04 -13.40
N GLN A 15 13.49 -11.99 -12.91
CA GLN A 15 13.09 -12.97 -11.89
C GLN A 15 11.79 -13.74 -12.24
N PRO A 16 11.75 -14.46 -13.39
CA PRO A 16 10.55 -15.17 -13.84
C PRO A 16 10.07 -16.22 -12.83
N ASP A 17 11.01 -16.83 -12.08
CA ASP A 17 10.74 -17.86 -11.10
C ASP A 17 9.88 -17.39 -9.91
N LEU A 18 9.65 -16.09 -9.73
CA LEU A 18 8.71 -15.56 -8.74
C LEU A 18 7.25 -15.77 -9.15
N PHE A 19 6.98 -16.02 -10.44
CA PHE A 19 5.64 -16.00 -11.02
C PHE A 19 5.20 -17.41 -11.41
N ASP A 20 4.01 -17.83 -10.94
CA ASP A 20 3.30 -18.97 -11.53
C ASP A 20 2.01 -18.50 -12.22
N LEU A 21 2.19 -18.13 -13.49
CA LEU A 21 1.11 -17.67 -14.37
C LEU A 21 0.78 -18.69 -15.47
N THR A 22 1.67 -19.67 -15.68
CA THR A 22 1.57 -20.71 -16.72
C THR A 22 0.85 -21.97 -16.24
N ASN A 23 0.98 -22.34 -14.96
CA ASN A 23 0.20 -23.44 -14.42
C ASN A 23 -1.25 -22.98 -14.16
N ALA A 24 -2.15 -23.96 -14.04
CA ALA A 24 -3.46 -23.70 -13.46
C ALA A 24 -3.29 -23.13 -12.04
N PRO A 25 -4.10 -22.15 -11.61
CA PRO A 25 -4.11 -21.73 -10.21
C PRO A 25 -4.42 -22.93 -9.29
N PRO A 26 -4.03 -22.89 -8.00
CA PRO A 26 -4.39 -23.94 -7.06
C PRO A 26 -5.92 -24.11 -7.00
N PRO A 27 -6.41 -25.29 -6.56
CA PRO A 27 -7.83 -25.51 -6.35
C PRO A 27 -8.48 -24.37 -5.53
N PRO A 28 -9.72 -23.96 -5.87
CA PRO A 28 -10.44 -22.94 -5.12
C PRO A 28 -10.53 -23.28 -3.64
N ASP A 29 -9.98 -22.41 -2.79
CA ASP A 29 -10.02 -22.54 -1.34
C ASP A 29 -11.06 -21.56 -0.79
N THR A 30 -12.03 -22.11 -0.05
CA THR A 30 -13.14 -21.37 0.54
C THR A 30 -12.96 -21.42 2.05
N LEU A 31 -12.22 -20.45 2.59
CA LEU A 31 -11.89 -20.38 4.00
C LEU A 31 -13.17 -20.26 4.86
N THR A 32 -13.28 -21.11 5.88
CA THR A 32 -14.40 -21.07 6.84
C THR A 32 -14.14 -20.02 7.92
N TYR A 33 -14.71 -18.83 7.73
CA TYR A 33 -14.65 -17.75 8.71
C TYR A 33 -15.60 -18.02 9.90
N LYS A 34 -15.04 -17.98 11.11
CA LYS A 34 -15.77 -18.22 12.38
C LYS A 34 -16.39 -16.93 12.95
N SER A 35 -16.02 -15.77 12.41
CA SER A 35 -16.57 -14.47 12.82
C SER A 35 -18.06 -14.39 12.52
N THR A 36 -18.87 -14.18 13.54
CA THR A 36 -20.31 -13.89 13.40
C THR A 36 -20.61 -12.39 13.24
N ASP A 37 -19.60 -11.53 13.34
CA ASP A 37 -19.78 -10.08 13.14
C ASP A 37 -19.94 -9.76 11.64
N PRO A 38 -21.05 -9.14 11.21
CA PRO A 38 -21.32 -8.86 9.80
C PRO A 38 -20.50 -7.68 9.23
N THR A 39 -19.76 -6.94 10.07
CA THR A 39 -18.88 -5.84 9.63
C THR A 39 -17.52 -6.35 9.16
N HIS A 40 -17.10 -7.54 9.61
CA HIS A 40 -15.81 -8.15 9.30
C HIS A 40 -15.77 -8.68 7.85
N ARG A 41 -15.45 -7.80 6.90
CA ARG A 41 -15.39 -8.12 5.46
C ARG A 41 -14.22 -9.04 5.11
N GLN A 42 -14.48 -10.01 4.25
CA GLN A 42 -13.55 -11.05 3.82
C GLN A 42 -13.56 -11.21 2.29
N PRO A 43 -12.48 -11.71 1.69
CA PRO A 43 -12.50 -12.14 0.29
C PRO A 43 -13.43 -13.35 0.11
N SER A 44 -14.00 -13.50 -1.08
CA SER A 44 -14.87 -14.64 -1.42
C SER A 44 -14.12 -15.96 -1.64
N LYS A 45 -12.83 -15.90 -2.00
CA LYS A 45 -11.94 -17.05 -2.19
C LYS A 45 -10.52 -16.72 -1.76
N GLY A 46 -9.83 -17.74 -1.23
CA GLY A 46 -8.46 -17.64 -0.73
C GLY A 46 -8.29 -16.69 0.46
N HIS A 47 -7.06 -16.33 0.75
CA HIS A 47 -6.69 -15.38 1.80
C HIS A 47 -6.80 -13.93 1.32
N SER A 48 -6.91 -13.00 2.27
CA SER A 48 -6.74 -11.56 2.00
C SER A 48 -5.25 -11.19 1.87
N LEU A 49 -4.93 -10.09 1.18
CA LEU A 49 -3.56 -9.58 1.12
C LEU A 49 -2.97 -9.34 2.52
N LEU A 50 -3.77 -8.84 3.48
CA LEU A 50 -3.33 -8.66 4.87
C LEU A 50 -3.02 -10.00 5.57
N SER A 51 -3.82 -11.05 5.35
CA SER A 51 -3.52 -12.39 5.87
C SER A 51 -2.24 -12.98 5.24
N ILE A 52 -2.00 -12.73 3.95
CA ILE A 52 -0.80 -13.17 3.23
C ILE A 52 0.45 -12.41 3.72
N PHE A 53 0.33 -11.10 3.97
CA PHE A 53 1.39 -10.31 4.58
C PHE A 53 1.71 -10.79 5.99
N ARG A 54 0.70 -11.10 6.81
CA ARG A 54 0.91 -11.72 8.13
C ARG A 54 1.66 -13.06 8.04
N GLN A 55 1.31 -13.92 7.09
CA GLN A 55 2.06 -15.16 6.84
C GLN A 55 3.50 -14.89 6.36
N ALA A 56 3.71 -13.91 5.48
CA ALA A 56 5.04 -13.50 5.05
C ALA A 56 5.89 -12.95 6.22
N TYR A 57 5.26 -12.28 7.20
CA TYR A 57 5.91 -11.81 8.41
C TYR A 57 6.30 -12.91 9.40
N ASP A 58 5.54 -14.00 9.45
CA ASP A 58 5.77 -15.10 10.39
C ASP A 58 6.48 -16.32 9.76
N SER A 59 6.74 -16.28 8.45
CA SER A 59 7.54 -17.28 7.73
C SER A 59 9.04 -17.04 7.93
N ASP A 60 9.78 -18.03 8.44
CA ASP A 60 11.24 -17.96 8.61
C ASP A 60 11.99 -17.86 7.28
N ILE A 61 11.45 -18.46 6.20
CA ILE A 61 12.03 -18.38 4.85
C ILE A 61 12.05 -16.93 4.36
N MET A 62 10.98 -16.18 4.64
CA MET A 62 10.85 -14.76 4.28
C MET A 62 11.67 -13.83 5.21
N ALA A 63 12.54 -14.36 6.07
CA ALA A 63 13.41 -13.54 6.91
C ALA A 63 14.27 -12.57 6.06
N PRO A 64 14.48 -11.32 6.52
CA PRO A 64 15.35 -10.35 5.86
C PRO A 64 16.74 -10.93 5.62
N VAL A 65 17.33 -10.57 4.48
CA VAL A 65 18.75 -10.85 4.22
C VAL A 65 19.59 -10.12 5.27
N MET A 66 20.54 -10.81 5.89
CA MET A 66 21.43 -10.29 6.93
C MET A 66 22.89 -10.66 6.61
N PRO A 67 23.88 -9.84 7.01
CA PRO A 67 23.75 -8.55 7.69
C PRO A 67 23.08 -7.47 6.83
N TYR A 68 22.59 -6.41 7.46
CA TYR A 68 22.13 -5.23 6.74
C TYR A 68 23.33 -4.48 6.14
N ASP A 69 23.28 -4.27 4.83
CA ASP A 69 24.18 -3.39 4.08
C ASP A 69 23.37 -2.14 3.67
N PRO A 70 23.75 -0.92 4.06
CA PRO A 70 23.08 0.31 3.64
C PRO A 70 23.38 0.66 2.17
N ASP A 71 24.59 0.37 1.68
CA ASP A 71 25.09 0.76 0.36
C ASP A 71 24.71 -0.27 -0.73
N ALA A 72 24.24 -1.46 -0.34
CA ALA A 72 23.77 -2.51 -1.24
C ALA A 72 22.77 -2.00 -2.29
N LEU A 73 23.19 -2.06 -3.56
CA LEU A 73 22.36 -1.78 -4.73
C LEU A 73 21.10 -2.66 -4.75
N LEU A 74 20.00 -2.11 -5.24
CA LEU A 74 18.71 -2.84 -5.34
C LEU A 74 18.84 -4.17 -6.10
N SER A 75 19.68 -4.23 -7.14
CA SER A 75 19.97 -5.46 -7.89
C SER A 75 20.63 -6.55 -7.05
N ALA A 76 21.55 -6.18 -6.15
CA ALA A 76 22.16 -7.10 -5.19
C ALA A 76 21.14 -7.56 -4.13
N ARG A 77 20.29 -6.65 -3.63
CA ARG A 77 19.19 -6.99 -2.72
C ARG A 77 18.20 -7.97 -3.38
N PHE A 78 17.85 -7.79 -4.65
CA PHE A 78 17.04 -8.75 -5.41
C PHE A 78 17.72 -10.11 -5.56
N HIS A 79 19.03 -10.14 -5.88
CA HIS A 79 19.76 -11.39 -6.02
C HIS A 79 19.73 -12.21 -4.72
N ALA A 80 20.02 -11.57 -3.58
CA ALA A 80 19.98 -12.22 -2.26
C ALA A 80 18.55 -12.52 -1.75
N ALA A 81 17.54 -11.72 -2.12
CA ALA A 81 16.14 -12.04 -1.81
C ALA A 81 15.57 -13.21 -2.64
N CYS A 82 16.26 -13.63 -3.71
CA CYS A 82 15.90 -14.79 -4.52
C CYS A 82 16.64 -16.09 -4.15
N THR A 83 17.45 -16.11 -3.09
CA THR A 83 18.09 -17.34 -2.57
C THR A 83 17.23 -18.06 -1.51
N ASP A 84 17.73 -19.18 -1.01
CA ASP A 84 17.27 -19.86 0.22
C ASP A 84 15.79 -20.27 0.23
N GLY A 85 15.25 -20.61 -0.94
CA GLY A 85 13.87 -21.05 -1.10
C GLY A 85 12.84 -19.91 -1.17
N ARG A 86 13.24 -18.65 -0.97
CA ARG A 86 12.34 -17.48 -1.02
C ARG A 86 11.48 -17.40 -2.29
N PRO A 87 11.98 -17.69 -3.52
CA PRO A 87 11.11 -17.72 -4.70
C PRO A 87 9.97 -18.74 -4.62
N ALA A 88 10.21 -19.91 -4.01
CA ALA A 88 9.18 -20.93 -3.85
C ALA A 88 8.15 -20.53 -2.77
N GLU A 89 8.60 -19.91 -1.68
CA GLU A 89 7.71 -19.37 -0.64
C GLU A 89 6.89 -18.17 -1.14
N ILE A 90 7.49 -17.28 -1.94
CA ILE A 90 6.78 -16.19 -2.63
C ILE A 90 5.70 -16.74 -3.56
N ARG A 91 6.00 -17.79 -4.34
CA ARG A 91 4.97 -18.47 -5.16
C ARG A 91 3.86 -19.07 -4.29
N ARG A 92 4.20 -19.79 -3.20
CA ARG A 92 3.22 -20.38 -2.27
C ARG A 92 2.30 -19.33 -1.68
N LEU A 93 2.86 -18.26 -1.12
CA LEU A 93 2.12 -17.15 -0.52
C LEU A 93 1.27 -16.41 -1.56
N SER A 94 1.77 -16.21 -2.77
CA SER A 94 1.01 -15.57 -3.86
C SER A 94 -0.18 -16.40 -4.32
N ALA A 95 -0.04 -17.73 -4.34
CA ALA A 95 -1.10 -18.66 -4.72
C ALA A 95 -2.31 -18.65 -3.75
N LEU A 96 -2.13 -18.09 -2.54
CA LEU A 96 -3.22 -17.89 -1.58
C LEU A 96 -4.16 -16.74 -1.96
N TRP A 97 -3.73 -15.77 -2.78
CA TRP A 97 -4.61 -14.68 -3.24
C TRP A 97 -5.40 -15.12 -4.47
N GLN A 98 -6.49 -15.84 -4.20
CA GLN A 98 -7.36 -16.34 -5.26
C GLN A 98 -8.31 -15.24 -5.76
N VAL A 99 -8.78 -15.40 -7.00
CA VAL A 99 -9.67 -14.47 -7.70
C VAL A 99 -10.89 -15.23 -8.18
N ASP A 100 -12.07 -14.90 -7.65
CA ASP A 100 -13.33 -15.52 -8.06
C ASP A 100 -13.87 -14.95 -9.37
N THR A 101 -13.43 -15.51 -10.50
CA THR A 101 -13.88 -15.09 -11.84
C THR A 101 -15.41 -15.18 -12.02
N ALA A 102 -16.11 -16.03 -11.26
CA ALA A 102 -17.57 -16.16 -11.32
C ALA A 102 -18.33 -14.94 -10.72
N ARG A 103 -17.69 -14.17 -9.83
CA ARG A 103 -18.25 -12.92 -9.27
C ARG A 103 -18.09 -11.72 -10.21
N GLY A 104 -17.36 -11.88 -11.32
CA GLY A 104 -17.22 -10.85 -12.35
C GLY A 104 -16.61 -9.55 -11.84
N GLN A 105 -17.25 -8.41 -12.15
CA GLN A 105 -16.73 -7.09 -11.76
C GLN A 105 -16.66 -6.88 -10.23
N ALA A 106 -17.55 -7.51 -9.45
CA ALA A 106 -17.55 -7.36 -7.99
C ALA A 106 -16.25 -7.91 -7.36
N GLU A 107 -15.69 -8.99 -7.92
CA GLU A 107 -14.38 -9.51 -7.52
C GLU A 107 -13.27 -8.51 -7.81
N LEU A 108 -13.27 -7.91 -9.01
CA LEU A 108 -12.25 -6.96 -9.42
C LEU A 108 -12.28 -5.68 -8.58
N ASP A 109 -13.46 -5.26 -8.14
CA ASP A 109 -13.66 -4.11 -7.26
C ASP A 109 -13.24 -4.42 -5.81
N ASP A 110 -13.57 -5.60 -5.27
CA ASP A 110 -13.09 -6.06 -3.94
C ASP A 110 -11.56 -6.24 -3.94
N LYS A 111 -10.97 -6.84 -4.98
CA LYS A 111 -9.51 -7.03 -5.10
C LYS A 111 -8.77 -5.72 -5.32
N ALA A 112 -9.37 -4.75 -6.00
CA ALA A 112 -8.84 -3.38 -6.08
C ALA A 112 -8.92 -2.65 -4.73
N GLU A 113 -9.99 -2.88 -3.95
CA GLU A 113 -10.10 -2.37 -2.59
C GLU A 113 -8.99 -2.97 -1.70
N GLU A 114 -8.89 -4.31 -1.60
CA GLU A 114 -7.82 -5.01 -0.85
C GLU A 114 -6.42 -4.42 -1.14
N LEU A 115 -6.12 -4.22 -2.42
CA LEU A 115 -4.83 -3.73 -2.90
C LEU A 115 -4.56 -2.28 -2.44
N LEU A 116 -5.55 -1.38 -2.54
CA LEU A 116 -5.41 0.02 -2.11
C LEU A 116 -5.29 0.15 -0.59
N TRP A 117 -6.05 -0.62 0.19
CA TRP A 117 -5.90 -0.67 1.66
C TRP A 117 -4.51 -1.17 2.05
N THR A 118 -4.09 -2.33 1.52
CA THR A 118 -2.81 -2.96 1.88
C THR A 118 -1.62 -2.10 1.49
N THR A 119 -1.62 -1.50 0.29
CA THR A 119 -0.50 -0.64 -0.14
C THR A 119 -0.47 0.73 0.56
N THR A 120 -1.61 1.26 1.01
CA THR A 120 -1.65 2.45 1.86
C THR A 120 -1.08 2.14 3.25
N LEU A 121 -1.53 1.04 3.87
CA LEU A 121 -1.03 0.57 5.16
C LEU A 121 0.48 0.24 5.11
N LEU A 122 0.97 -0.36 4.02
CA LEU A 122 2.39 -0.62 3.82
C LEU A 122 3.22 0.65 3.65
N LEU A 123 2.69 1.71 3.02
CA LEU A 123 3.42 2.96 2.79
C LEU A 123 3.68 3.73 4.10
N VAL A 124 2.65 3.93 4.93
CA VAL A 124 2.76 4.78 6.13
C VAL A 124 2.79 4.00 7.45
N GLY A 125 2.34 2.74 7.45
CA GLY A 125 2.42 1.84 8.61
C GLY A 125 3.76 1.12 8.75
N SER A 126 4.70 1.31 7.82
CA SER A 126 6.08 0.76 7.88
C SER A 126 7.07 1.64 8.66
N GLY A 127 6.59 2.75 9.24
CA GLY A 127 7.39 3.63 10.10
C GLY A 127 7.66 3.04 11.49
N ARG A 128 8.19 3.86 12.41
CA ARG A 128 8.42 3.49 13.81
C ARG A 128 7.79 4.52 14.74
N ARG A 129 7.08 4.04 15.77
CA ARG A 129 6.51 4.91 16.82
C ARG A 129 7.62 5.73 17.49
N GLY A 130 7.40 7.03 17.67
CA GLY A 130 8.35 7.94 18.32
C GLY A 130 9.51 8.44 17.44
N ARG A 131 9.46 8.25 16.11
CA ARG A 131 10.43 8.77 15.13
C ARG A 131 9.74 9.57 14.03
N ALA A 132 10.51 10.35 13.27
CA ALA A 132 10.01 11.03 12.08
C ALA A 132 9.46 10.02 11.03
N PRO A 133 8.32 10.31 10.35
CA PRO A 133 7.80 9.44 9.31
C PRO A 133 8.73 9.39 8.09
N ARG A 134 9.15 8.19 7.71
CA ARG A 134 9.96 7.89 6.52
C ARG A 134 9.14 7.04 5.56
N LEU A 135 9.28 7.30 4.26
CA LEU A 135 8.45 6.71 3.21
C LEU A 135 9.32 5.98 2.19
N ASP A 136 9.22 4.65 2.12
CA ASP A 136 10.12 3.83 1.30
C ASP A 136 9.89 4.05 -0.22
N PHE A 137 10.96 4.43 -0.92
CA PHE A 137 10.96 4.75 -2.35
C PHE A 137 10.45 3.59 -3.23
N PHE A 138 10.62 2.34 -2.81
CA PHE A 138 10.22 1.18 -3.59
C PHE A 138 8.83 0.68 -3.21
N LEU A 139 8.43 0.73 -1.93
CA LEU A 139 7.09 0.32 -1.51
C LEU A 139 6.00 1.29 -2.01
N MET A 140 6.31 2.59 -2.12
CA MET A 140 5.42 3.57 -2.75
C MET A 140 5.06 3.22 -4.21
N HIS A 141 5.91 2.48 -4.94
CA HIS A 141 5.58 2.05 -6.30
C HIS A 141 4.37 1.09 -6.32
N MET A 142 4.16 0.32 -5.25
CA MET A 142 3.03 -0.59 -5.13
C MET A 142 1.71 0.19 -4.98
N LEU A 143 1.69 1.23 -4.13
CA LEU A 143 0.56 2.16 -4.05
C LEU A 143 0.32 2.82 -5.41
N ASN A 144 1.35 3.42 -6.00
CA ASN A 144 1.25 4.12 -7.28
C ASN A 144 0.78 3.24 -8.45
N ALA A 145 1.11 1.95 -8.45
CA ALA A 145 0.59 0.97 -9.42
C ALA A 145 -0.90 0.67 -9.19
N SER A 146 -1.35 0.64 -7.93
CA SER A 146 -2.73 0.34 -7.53
C SER A 146 -3.76 1.34 -8.06
N LEU A 147 -3.36 2.60 -8.30
CA LEU A 147 -4.18 3.60 -9.00
C LEU A 147 -4.64 3.14 -10.40
N PHE A 148 -3.80 2.36 -11.09
CA PHE A 148 -4.11 1.89 -12.44
C PHE A 148 -5.07 0.69 -12.42
N ALA A 149 -5.35 0.10 -11.25
CA ALA A 149 -6.48 -0.80 -11.07
C ALA A 149 -7.81 -0.08 -11.35
N PRO A 150 -8.14 1.08 -10.71
CA PRO A 150 -9.12 2.53 -11.93
C PRO A 150 -9.40 2.15 -13.39
N SER A 151 -8.45 1.50 -14.09
CA SER A 151 -8.40 1.49 -15.56
C SER A 151 -8.05 0.14 -16.22
N LEU A 152 -7.05 -0.62 -15.73
CA LEU A 152 -6.53 -1.80 -16.46
C LEU A 152 -7.60 -2.88 -16.66
N PHE A 153 -8.49 -3.10 -15.69
CA PHE A 153 -9.60 -4.04 -15.80
C PHE A 153 -10.65 -3.67 -16.85
N LYS A 154 -10.65 -2.44 -17.36
CA LYS A 154 -11.53 -1.98 -18.45
C LYS A 154 -10.88 -2.16 -19.83
N ALA A 155 -9.54 -2.11 -19.89
CA ALA A 155 -8.79 -2.29 -21.13
C ALA A 155 -8.50 -3.76 -21.46
N ILE A 156 -8.34 -4.62 -20.45
CA ILE A 156 -8.13 -6.06 -20.63
C ILE A 156 -9.47 -6.71 -21.05
N PRO A 157 -9.50 -7.56 -22.09
CA PRO A 157 -10.77 -8.07 -22.64
C PRO A 157 -11.42 -9.15 -21.78
N THR A 158 -10.68 -10.18 -21.36
CA THR A 158 -11.22 -11.38 -20.69
C THR A 158 -11.09 -11.33 -19.17
N MET A 159 -11.90 -12.10 -18.44
CA MET A 159 -11.84 -12.16 -16.98
C MET A 159 -10.57 -12.89 -16.51
N GLU A 160 -10.16 -13.89 -17.26
CA GLU A 160 -9.01 -14.76 -17.03
C GLU A 160 -7.70 -13.96 -17.13
N SER A 161 -7.61 -13.01 -18.08
CA SER A 161 -6.48 -12.08 -18.16
C SER A 161 -6.47 -11.04 -17.04
N LYS A 162 -7.64 -10.61 -16.52
CA LYS A 162 -7.73 -9.70 -15.35
C LYS A 162 -7.30 -10.42 -14.07
N ALA A 163 -7.76 -11.65 -13.88
CA ALA A 163 -7.33 -12.53 -12.80
C ALA A 163 -5.82 -12.85 -12.89
N THR A 164 -5.28 -13.00 -14.11
CA THR A 164 -3.84 -13.23 -14.32
C THR A 164 -3.00 -11.98 -14.03
N LEU A 165 -3.48 -10.78 -14.36
CA LEU A 165 -2.87 -9.52 -13.89
C LEU A 165 -2.87 -9.46 -12.36
N LEU A 166 -4.00 -9.73 -11.70
CA LEU A 166 -4.10 -9.75 -10.24
C LEU A 166 -3.11 -10.75 -9.60
N ARG A 167 -3.05 -12.00 -10.10
CA ARG A 167 -2.08 -13.01 -9.66
C ARG A 167 -0.63 -12.53 -9.81
N ALA A 168 -0.32 -11.73 -10.84
CA ALA A 168 1.03 -11.21 -11.05
C ALA A 168 1.42 -10.07 -10.07
N LEU A 169 0.49 -9.42 -9.37
CA LEU A 169 0.81 -8.35 -8.43
C LEU A 169 1.37 -8.87 -7.10
N VAL A 170 0.96 -10.05 -6.63
CA VAL A 170 1.35 -10.56 -5.30
C VAL A 170 2.82 -11.00 -5.22
N PRO A 171 3.40 -11.68 -6.23
CA PRO A 171 4.84 -11.93 -6.25
C PRO A 171 5.67 -10.65 -6.18
N VAL A 172 5.19 -9.59 -6.87
CA VAL A 172 5.84 -8.27 -6.89
C VAL A 172 5.74 -7.59 -5.52
N LEU A 173 4.57 -7.61 -4.88
CA LEU A 173 4.37 -7.13 -3.50
C LEU A 173 5.31 -7.85 -2.52
N LEU A 174 5.39 -9.18 -2.58
CA LEU A 174 6.16 -9.99 -1.64
C LEU A 174 7.68 -9.91 -1.85
N ILE A 175 8.17 -9.85 -3.09
CA ILE A 175 9.60 -9.62 -3.33
C ILE A 175 10.00 -8.19 -2.91
N TYR A 176 9.15 -7.18 -3.18
CA TYR A 176 9.43 -5.81 -2.71
C TYR A 176 9.39 -5.71 -1.19
N LEU A 177 8.45 -6.37 -0.51
CA LEU A 177 8.45 -6.51 0.95
C LEU A 177 9.80 -7.08 1.45
N THR A 178 10.32 -8.10 0.77
CA THR A 178 11.55 -8.81 1.15
C THR A 178 12.82 -7.98 0.91
N VAL A 179 13.03 -7.41 -0.29
CA VAL A 179 14.24 -6.60 -0.62
C VAL A 179 14.32 -5.28 0.14
N ARG A 180 13.25 -4.88 0.83
CA ARG A 180 13.18 -3.69 1.71
C ARG A 180 13.22 -4.03 3.21
N GLY A 181 13.59 -5.26 3.55
CA GLY A 181 13.87 -5.71 4.92
C GLY A 181 12.66 -6.28 5.66
N ARG A 182 11.58 -6.64 4.95
CA ARG A 182 10.30 -7.10 5.51
C ARG A 182 9.71 -6.14 6.57
N PRO A 183 9.47 -4.85 6.24
CA PRO A 183 8.81 -3.94 7.15
C PRO A 183 7.40 -4.43 7.50
N ARG A 184 7.07 -4.42 8.79
CA ARG A 184 5.76 -4.82 9.32
C ARG A 184 4.81 -3.63 9.32
N ILE A 185 3.53 -3.87 8.99
CA ILE A 185 2.46 -2.87 9.11
C ILE A 185 2.09 -2.70 10.59
N ASP A 186 2.25 -1.47 11.10
CA ASP A 186 1.69 -0.99 12.36
C ASP A 186 0.41 -0.19 12.07
N ALA A 187 -0.75 -0.80 12.26
CA ALA A 187 -2.04 -0.18 11.94
C ALA A 187 -2.42 0.96 12.92
N GLU A 188 -1.98 0.89 14.18
CA GLU A 188 -2.21 1.98 15.13
C GLU A 188 -1.36 3.21 14.81
N LEU A 189 -0.13 3.03 14.31
CA LEU A 189 0.70 4.13 13.83
C LEU A 189 -0.02 4.92 12.73
N VAL A 190 -0.64 4.23 11.76
CA VAL A 190 -1.41 4.88 10.67
C VAL A 190 -2.59 5.71 11.20
N ILE A 191 -3.29 5.21 12.23
CA ILE A 191 -4.43 5.91 12.86
C ILE A 191 -3.99 7.01 13.84
N SER A 192 -2.74 7.00 14.32
CA SER A 192 -2.17 8.07 15.16
C SER A 192 -1.85 9.36 14.41
N TYR A 193 -1.72 9.32 13.08
CA TYR A 193 -1.55 10.51 12.24
C TYR A 193 -2.85 11.31 12.11
N THR A 194 -2.75 12.62 11.90
CA THR A 194 -3.94 13.49 11.75
C THR A 194 -4.72 13.18 10.47
N ASP A 195 -6.05 13.13 10.56
CA ASP A 195 -6.99 13.08 9.44
C ASP A 195 -7.30 14.47 8.87
N THR A 196 -6.85 15.54 9.53
CA THR A 196 -6.95 16.94 9.12
C THR A 196 -5.58 17.59 8.89
N PRO A 197 -4.70 17.02 8.05
CA PRO A 197 -3.38 17.61 7.77
C PRO A 197 -3.53 19.00 7.14
N ARG A 198 -2.79 19.97 7.67
CA ARG A 198 -2.82 21.38 7.24
C ARG A 198 -1.47 21.80 6.69
N ALA A 199 -1.48 22.72 5.74
CA ALA A 199 -0.25 23.28 5.20
C ALA A 199 0.51 24.10 6.27
N PRO A 200 1.87 24.08 6.27
CA PRO A 200 2.65 24.94 7.14
C PRO A 200 2.36 26.41 6.81
N ASN A 201 2.19 27.24 7.84
CA ASN A 201 1.84 28.66 7.71
C ASN A 201 0.49 28.93 7.00
N GLU A 202 -0.43 27.95 6.97
CA GLU A 202 -1.80 28.15 6.45
C GLU A 202 -2.48 29.33 7.17
N LYS A 203 -2.95 30.32 6.39
CA LYS A 203 -3.76 31.42 6.92
C LYS A 203 -5.19 30.92 7.12
N LEU A 204 -5.54 30.61 8.37
CA LEU A 204 -6.89 30.21 8.76
C LEU A 204 -7.93 31.23 8.28
N LEU A 205 -8.83 30.78 7.41
CA LEU A 205 -9.91 31.60 6.87
C LEU A 205 -10.88 32.01 7.98
N GLN A 206 -11.33 33.26 7.93
CA GLN A 206 -12.40 33.76 8.79
C GLN A 206 -13.73 33.54 8.09
N PRO A 207 -14.60 32.60 8.55
CA PRO A 207 -15.92 32.42 7.97
C PRO A 207 -16.82 33.61 8.30
N ASP A 208 -17.78 33.91 7.43
CA ASP A 208 -18.89 34.78 7.78
C ASP A 208 -19.87 34.05 8.72
N THR A 209 -20.68 34.80 9.47
CA THR A 209 -21.72 34.27 10.38
C THR A 209 -22.81 33.44 9.68
N SER A 210 -22.95 33.55 8.35
CA SER A 210 -23.84 32.71 7.52
C SER A 210 -23.20 31.40 7.02
N ALA A 211 -21.93 31.13 7.32
CA ALA A 211 -21.25 29.91 6.90
C ALA A 211 -21.78 28.65 7.61
N ILE A 212 -21.73 27.51 6.92
CA ILE A 212 -22.00 26.19 7.50
C ILE A 212 -20.66 25.56 7.87
N GLY A 213 -20.41 25.44 9.18
CA GLY A 213 -19.14 24.98 9.74
C GLY A 213 -18.04 26.06 9.72
N SER A 214 -16.90 25.74 10.34
CA SER A 214 -15.75 26.65 10.46
C SER A 214 -14.47 26.01 9.92
N PRO A 215 -13.78 26.61 8.92
CA PRO A 215 -12.52 26.07 8.40
C PRO A 215 -11.35 26.13 9.40
N GLN A 216 -11.57 26.75 10.58
CA GLN A 216 -10.63 26.80 11.70
C GLN A 216 -10.74 25.54 12.55
N GLU A 217 -11.94 24.99 12.69
CA GLU A 217 -12.21 23.76 13.42
C GLU A 217 -11.81 22.54 12.60
N SER A 218 -11.10 21.58 13.20
CA SER A 218 -10.72 20.35 12.51
C SER A 218 -11.93 19.53 12.05
N ALA A 219 -13.03 19.51 12.81
CA ALA A 219 -14.22 18.72 12.49
C ALA A 219 -14.90 19.11 11.16
N ASP A 220 -14.80 20.38 10.75
CA ASP A 220 -15.38 20.91 9.52
C ASP A 220 -14.32 21.07 8.39
N PHE A 221 -13.03 20.85 8.68
CA PHE A 221 -11.95 21.12 7.75
C PHE A 221 -11.73 19.97 6.75
N ASN A 222 -11.84 20.28 5.46
CA ASN A 222 -11.47 19.38 4.38
C ASN A 222 -10.03 19.70 3.91
N PRO A 223 -9.03 18.82 4.13
CA PRO A 223 -7.63 19.06 3.76
C PRO A 223 -7.32 18.83 2.28
N TRP A 224 -8.18 18.11 1.54
CA TRP A 224 -7.90 17.72 0.16
C TRP A 224 -7.65 18.88 -0.81
N PRO A 225 -8.37 20.02 -0.76
CA PRO A 225 -8.09 21.16 -1.63
C PRO A 225 -6.66 21.71 -1.47
N ALA A 226 -6.16 21.83 -0.23
CA ALA A 226 -4.82 22.32 0.05
C ALA A 226 -3.75 21.32 -0.42
N MET A 227 -3.92 20.04 -0.12
CA MET A 227 -2.99 18.98 -0.57
C MET A 227 -2.93 18.89 -2.10
N VAL A 228 -4.09 18.88 -2.77
CA VAL A 228 -4.16 18.79 -4.24
C VAL A 228 -3.59 20.03 -4.92
N ALA A 229 -3.84 21.23 -4.37
CA ALA A 229 -3.25 22.48 -4.89
C ALA A 229 -1.73 22.56 -4.68
N SER A 230 -1.19 22.00 -3.59
CA SER A 230 0.25 21.96 -3.35
C SER A 230 0.96 20.89 -4.19
N VAL A 231 0.40 19.68 -4.28
CA VAL A 231 1.12 18.50 -4.84
C VAL A 231 1.27 18.54 -6.36
N VAL A 232 0.46 19.32 -7.08
CA VAL A 232 0.62 19.50 -8.54
C VAL A 232 1.93 20.22 -8.91
N TYR A 233 2.57 20.89 -7.93
CA TYR A 233 3.89 21.53 -8.07
C TYR A 233 5.03 20.70 -7.45
N ALA A 234 4.76 19.48 -6.98
CA ALA A 234 5.80 18.60 -6.43
C ALA A 234 6.81 18.21 -7.54
N PRO A 235 8.13 18.48 -7.36
CA PRO A 235 9.14 18.20 -8.38
C PRO A 235 9.35 16.70 -8.61
N ASP A 236 9.36 15.86 -7.57
CA ASP A 236 9.30 14.42 -7.74
C ASP A 236 7.89 13.94 -8.16
N ALA A 237 7.83 13.26 -9.30
CA ALA A 237 6.59 12.77 -9.89
C ALA A 237 5.96 11.59 -9.15
N HIS A 238 6.62 10.97 -8.15
CA HIS A 238 6.02 9.92 -7.33
C HIS A 238 5.15 10.50 -6.21
N THR A 239 5.48 11.69 -5.70
CA THR A 239 4.68 12.44 -4.71
C THR A 239 3.28 12.74 -5.27
N LEU A 240 3.22 13.27 -6.50
CA LEU A 240 1.96 13.52 -7.21
C LEU A 240 1.16 12.22 -7.47
N LYS A 241 1.83 11.12 -7.83
CA LYS A 241 1.16 9.81 -8.01
C LYS A 241 0.60 9.28 -6.67
N ALA A 242 1.32 9.46 -5.57
CA ALA A 242 0.93 8.95 -4.25
C ALA A 242 -0.35 9.66 -3.76
N VAL A 243 -0.34 10.99 -3.70
CA VAL A 243 -1.52 11.77 -3.27
C VAL A 243 -2.71 11.55 -4.22
N ARG A 244 -2.47 11.43 -5.54
CA ARG A 244 -3.52 11.07 -6.52
C ARG A 244 -4.09 9.66 -6.30
N THR A 245 -3.27 8.70 -5.89
CA THR A 245 -3.73 7.34 -5.56
C THR A 245 -4.58 7.34 -4.30
N LEU A 246 -4.11 8.02 -3.26
CA LEU A 246 -4.85 8.19 -2.02
C LEU A 246 -6.18 8.91 -2.26
N TYR A 247 -6.30 9.74 -3.30
CA TYR A 247 -7.57 10.29 -3.77
C TYR A 247 -8.45 9.29 -4.56
N TYR A 248 -7.89 8.41 -5.42
CA TYR A 248 -8.60 7.25 -6.07
C TYR A 248 -9.22 6.31 -5.04
N ALA A 249 -8.61 6.22 -3.85
CA ALA A 249 -9.09 5.46 -2.71
C ALA A 249 -10.06 6.27 -1.81
N ALA A 250 -9.70 7.46 -1.34
CA ALA A 250 -10.53 8.27 -0.44
C ALA A 250 -11.92 8.58 -1.01
N GLN A 251 -12.02 8.86 -2.31
CA GLN A 251 -13.31 9.09 -2.98
C GLN A 251 -14.23 7.87 -3.01
N ARG A 252 -13.71 6.64 -2.82
CA ARG A 252 -14.50 5.39 -2.80
C ARG A 252 -14.67 4.82 -1.40
N TYR A 253 -13.60 4.82 -0.63
CA TYR A 253 -13.46 4.07 0.62
C TYR A 253 -13.27 4.97 1.85
N GLY A 254 -13.17 6.30 1.66
CA GLY A 254 -12.99 7.28 2.74
C GLY A 254 -14.15 7.38 3.74
N ARG A 255 -15.26 6.67 3.50
CA ARG A 255 -16.41 6.53 4.42
C ARG A 255 -16.60 5.10 4.94
N ARG A 256 -15.61 4.20 4.76
CA ARG A 256 -15.62 2.86 5.37
C ARG A 256 -15.51 2.99 6.89
N PRO A 257 -16.42 2.42 7.70
CA PRO A 257 -16.29 2.42 9.16
C PRO A 257 -15.06 1.64 9.65
N PRO A 258 -14.63 1.84 10.91
CA PRO A 258 -13.55 1.07 11.53
C PRO A 258 -13.72 -0.44 11.38
N GLY A 259 -12.64 -1.15 11.06
CA GLY A 259 -12.62 -2.61 10.90
C GLY A 259 -13.22 -3.14 9.59
N THR A 260 -13.83 -2.31 8.74
CA THR A 260 -14.55 -2.77 7.52
C THR A 260 -13.67 -2.91 6.26
N ALA A 261 -12.35 -2.78 6.40
CA ALA A 261 -11.38 -3.13 5.36
C ALA A 261 -11.37 -4.65 5.14
N ILE A 262 -11.29 -5.10 3.88
CA ILE A 262 -11.32 -6.53 3.54
C ILE A 262 -10.08 -7.21 4.16
N GLY A 263 -10.30 -8.22 5.00
CA GLY A 263 -9.22 -8.91 5.70
C GLY A 263 -8.60 -8.13 6.86
N ALA A 264 -9.29 -7.14 7.42
CA ALA A 264 -8.94 -6.56 8.73
C ALA A 264 -8.88 -7.62 9.84
N PHE A 265 -9.68 -8.68 9.71
CA PHE A 265 -9.74 -9.83 10.62
C PHE A 265 -9.45 -11.15 9.89
N ASP A 266 -9.03 -12.18 10.61
CA ASP A 266 -8.73 -13.52 10.10
C ASP A 266 -9.92 -14.51 10.20
N THR A 267 -9.67 -15.79 9.91
CA THR A 267 -10.66 -16.89 10.00
C THR A 267 -11.17 -17.15 11.41
N GLU A 268 -10.44 -16.72 12.45
CA GLU A 268 -10.85 -16.80 13.85
C GLU A 268 -11.52 -15.52 14.36
N GLY A 269 -11.59 -14.46 13.53
CA GLY A 269 -12.11 -13.15 13.92
C GLY A 269 -11.12 -12.30 14.73
N ARG A 270 -9.82 -12.64 14.73
CA ARG A 270 -8.75 -11.83 15.33
C ARG A 270 -8.27 -10.80 14.31
N GLU A 271 -7.77 -9.65 14.75
CA GLU A 271 -7.15 -8.67 13.85
C GLU A 271 -5.96 -9.31 13.09
N THR A 272 -5.85 -9.10 11.77
CA THR A 272 -4.67 -9.58 11.00
C THR A 272 -3.40 -8.82 11.35
N HIS A 273 -3.55 -7.55 11.77
CA HIS A 273 -2.50 -6.70 12.31
C HIS A 273 -3.08 -5.91 13.50
N THR A 274 -2.32 -5.77 14.58
CA THR A 274 -2.77 -5.07 15.80
C THR A 274 -3.26 -3.65 15.49
N GLY A 275 -4.52 -3.35 15.81
CA GLY A 275 -5.16 -2.06 15.56
C GLY A 275 -6.04 -2.00 14.30
N MET A 276 -6.13 -3.05 13.48
CA MET A 276 -7.00 -3.06 12.29
C MET A 276 -8.50 -2.86 12.58
N ALA A 277 -8.98 -3.16 13.79
CA ALA A 277 -10.35 -2.85 14.22
C ALA A 277 -10.60 -1.32 14.33
N LYS A 278 -9.54 -0.53 14.51
CA LYS A 278 -9.57 0.95 14.54
C LYS A 278 -9.40 1.56 13.14
N VAL A 279 -9.00 0.76 12.15
CA VAL A 279 -8.68 1.24 10.79
C VAL A 279 -9.96 1.48 10.00
N ASP A 280 -10.17 2.75 9.64
CA ASP A 280 -11.34 3.24 8.91
C ASP A 280 -10.93 4.02 7.64
N GLY A 281 -11.92 4.57 6.93
CA GLY A 281 -11.70 5.30 5.68
C GLY A 281 -10.77 6.52 5.78
N SER A 282 -10.49 7.04 6.99
CA SER A 282 -9.60 8.16 7.19
C SER A 282 -8.14 7.84 6.86
N ILE A 283 -7.71 6.56 6.78
CA ILE A 283 -6.30 6.24 6.50
C ILE A 283 -5.78 6.87 5.20
N PHE A 284 -6.64 7.09 4.20
CA PHE A 284 -6.23 7.66 2.93
C PHE A 284 -5.92 9.17 3.03
N VAL A 285 -6.60 9.89 3.93
CA VAL A 285 -6.30 11.30 4.20
C VAL A 285 -5.15 11.43 5.21
N ARG A 286 -5.09 10.56 6.24
CA ARG A 286 -3.94 10.46 7.16
C ARG A 286 -2.64 10.19 6.39
N ALA A 287 -2.65 9.20 5.50
CA ALA A 287 -1.49 8.87 4.66
C ALA A 287 -1.12 9.99 3.68
N ALA A 288 -2.11 10.74 3.15
CA ALA A 288 -1.83 11.87 2.28
C ALA A 288 -1.18 13.03 3.04
N GLY A 289 -1.58 13.26 4.29
CA GLY A 289 -0.90 14.16 5.22
C GLY A 289 0.57 13.80 5.40
N VAL A 290 0.86 12.56 5.80
CA VAL A 290 2.25 12.07 5.95
C VAL A 290 3.06 12.22 4.66
N VAL A 291 2.47 11.92 3.49
CA VAL A 291 3.13 12.13 2.19
C VAL A 291 3.48 13.60 1.94
N MET A 292 2.59 14.54 2.30
CA MET A 292 2.85 15.98 2.16
C MET A 292 3.86 16.50 3.19
N ASP A 293 3.79 16.02 4.44
CA ASP A 293 4.67 16.45 5.53
C ASP A 293 6.11 15.93 5.39
N THR A 294 6.28 14.68 4.92
CA THR A 294 7.61 14.09 4.67
C THR A 294 8.26 14.58 3.37
N LEU A 295 7.49 14.93 2.34
CA LEU A 295 8.02 15.26 1.00
C LEU A 295 7.89 16.74 0.61
N GLY A 296 7.19 17.54 1.42
CA GLY A 296 7.19 18.99 1.36
C GLY A 296 5.93 19.59 0.73
N TRP A 297 5.28 20.46 1.49
CA TRP A 297 4.29 21.42 1.02
C TRP A 297 4.98 22.56 0.23
N VAL A 298 5.54 22.24 -0.94
CA VAL A 298 6.44 23.13 -1.69
C VAL A 298 5.84 24.49 -2.07
N THR A 299 4.51 24.59 -2.25
CA THR A 299 3.85 25.88 -2.50
C THR A 299 3.71 26.76 -1.26
N HIS A 300 4.02 26.23 -0.08
CA HIS A 300 3.91 26.88 1.23
C HIS A 300 5.28 27.19 1.86
N GLY A 301 6.34 27.19 1.04
CA GLY A 301 7.70 27.61 1.43
C GLY A 301 8.58 26.50 2.04
N GLN A 302 8.07 25.27 2.16
CA GLN A 302 8.94 24.12 2.45
C GLN A 302 9.81 23.77 1.25
N LYS A 303 10.98 23.18 1.50
CA LYS A 303 11.78 22.50 0.48
C LYS A 303 11.14 21.16 0.13
N GLU A 304 11.54 20.59 -1.00
CA GLU A 304 11.31 19.17 -1.26
C GLU A 304 11.99 18.34 -0.16
N GLY A 305 11.28 17.34 0.36
CA GLY A 305 11.82 16.31 1.25
C GLY A 305 12.51 15.18 0.47
N SER A 306 12.47 13.96 0.97
CA SER A 306 12.99 12.83 0.19
C SER A 306 12.33 11.49 0.52
N TRP A 307 12.17 10.65 -0.50
CA TRP A 307 11.82 9.24 -0.34
C TRP A 307 13.00 8.45 0.22
N ASP A 308 12.73 7.61 1.20
CA ASP A 308 13.73 6.77 1.85
C ASP A 308 14.24 5.65 0.93
N ARG A 309 15.55 5.37 0.98
CA ARG A 309 16.18 4.30 0.19
C ARG A 309 16.91 3.25 1.04
N SER A 310 16.98 3.42 2.37
CA SER A 310 17.70 2.51 3.29
C SER A 310 17.07 1.11 3.32
N GLY A 311 15.74 1.04 3.50
CA GLY A 311 14.98 -0.21 3.62
C GLY A 311 14.42 -0.34 5.03
N LEU A 312 13.24 0.24 5.24
CA LEU A 312 12.67 0.51 6.56
C LEU A 312 12.39 -0.75 7.43
N GLY A 313 12.43 -1.95 6.84
CA GLY A 313 12.25 -3.19 7.58
C GLY A 313 13.45 -3.62 8.43
N TRP A 314 14.68 -3.22 8.07
CA TRP A 314 15.85 -3.50 8.91
C TRP A 314 15.93 -2.50 10.07
N ASP A 315 16.11 -2.98 11.31
CA ASP A 315 16.28 -2.10 12.48
C ASP A 315 17.52 -1.20 12.36
N ASP A 316 18.58 -1.71 11.72
CA ASP A 316 19.82 -0.99 11.49
C ASP A 316 19.66 0.23 10.57
N ALA A 317 18.65 0.21 9.69
CA ALA A 317 18.27 1.37 8.86
C ALA A 317 17.73 2.56 9.68
N TRP A 318 17.45 2.37 10.98
CA TRP A 318 16.97 3.40 11.90
C TRP A 318 18.00 3.81 12.97
N LYS A 319 19.22 3.25 12.97
CA LYS A 319 20.20 3.49 14.05
C LYS A 319 20.84 4.88 14.05
N ASN A 320 20.86 5.58 12.91
CA ASN A 320 21.72 6.75 12.69
C ASN A 320 20.96 8.06 12.35
N GLU A 321 19.62 8.05 12.43
CA GLU A 321 18.75 9.18 12.06
C GLU A 321 17.64 9.31 13.11
N ASP A 322 17.37 10.53 13.60
CA ASP A 322 16.32 10.86 14.57
C ASP A 322 15.02 11.34 13.88
#